data_AF-A0A194PFI9-F1
#
_entry.id   AF-A0A194PFI9-F1
#
_cell.length_a   1.000
_cell.length_b   1.000
_cell.length_c   1.000
_cell.angle_alpha   90.00
_cell.angle_beta   90.00
_cell.angle_gamma   90.00
#
_symmetry.space_group_name_H-M   'P 1'
#
loop_
_entity.id
_entity.type
_entity.pdbx_description
1 polymer ?
#
loop_
_entity_poly.entity_id
_entity_poly.type
_entity_poly.pdbx_seq_one_letter_code
_entity_poly.pdbx_strand_id
1 'polypeptide(L)'
;MLQYNTEKPYTLTEMHYAKCVLSHLMHSYLTVKWIKNQMIEETPPEIVLNFIVQWIDNENFHFFEDVLNKLDIWADKVKAHLTNAHPDQLTENTDELYTPAQIFSAVSTVLFHQNRMTMTTSANLDTLDVLKVLENKVGNQIAVYAIYQAIARRCGAACDLIVFVNHLFLEWRCEDNPNKPVMYKIQIMTGELEANHRCPYVSSRFKYSADALLHSLHACFVKSLGPMQNWASANAADLLGFLGGTYTTPSAYDIFYQFFSGDIDLISLNSSLDIKNLSEREMAIILSLVHVKIRMNRPLGKFQNKAVKISEAREHDVTVKYGVGMVCSHKDLEYQCIIIGWELSCNAEWRTRLTNDGQTTGFEQPYYNVVANDQTERYVAQENLVPVNRPNRLLHLEDLVSKDFSHFDGFSYVMNDEKKTEYPEEGPIIEEHRQRCMTIENY
;
A
#
# COMPACT_ATOMS: atom_id res chain seq x y z
N MET A 1 -2.38 44.57 -17.11
CA MET A 1 -2.66 43.13 -16.97
C MET A 1 -1.53 42.53 -16.18
N LEU A 2 -1.79 42.04 -14.97
CA LEU A 2 -0.82 41.26 -14.21
C LEU A 2 -0.62 39.94 -14.98
N GLN A 3 0.53 39.77 -15.62
CA GLN A 3 0.96 38.47 -16.11
C GLN A 3 1.28 37.62 -14.88
N TYR A 4 0.33 36.78 -14.48
CA TYR A 4 0.64 35.69 -13.57
C TYR A 4 1.57 34.75 -14.34
N ASN A 5 2.85 34.78 -13.98
CA ASN A 5 3.83 33.85 -14.46
C ASN A 5 3.59 32.52 -13.72
N THR A 6 2.49 31.85 -14.04
CA THR A 6 2.22 30.51 -13.50
C THR A 6 3.20 29.56 -14.18
N GLU A 7 4.11 28.98 -13.40
CA GLU A 7 4.97 27.90 -13.87
C GLU A 7 4.10 26.83 -14.55
N LYS A 8 4.61 26.27 -15.66
CA LYS A 8 3.89 25.22 -16.39
C LYS A 8 3.61 24.05 -15.43
N PRO A 9 2.39 23.50 -15.39
CA PRO A 9 2.10 22.35 -14.54
C PRO A 9 2.97 21.15 -14.93
N TYR A 10 3.37 20.36 -13.92
CA TYR A 10 4.07 19.10 -14.14
C TYR A 10 3.21 18.14 -14.96
N THR A 11 3.85 17.44 -15.87
CA THR A 11 3.28 16.37 -16.68
C THR A 11 3.08 15.10 -15.85
N LEU A 12 2.18 14.24 -16.30
CA LEU A 12 1.97 12.90 -15.74
C LEU A 12 3.29 12.10 -15.72
N THR A 13 4.10 12.18 -16.78
CA THR A 13 5.41 11.52 -16.83
C THR A 13 6.40 12.07 -15.80
N GLU A 14 6.48 13.39 -15.62
CA GLU A 14 7.32 13.99 -14.57
C GLU A 14 6.87 13.54 -13.18
N MET A 15 5.55 13.53 -12.93
CA MET A 15 4.97 13.05 -11.69
C MET A 15 5.25 11.55 -11.48
N HIS A 16 5.17 10.72 -12.52
CA HIS A 16 5.48 9.29 -12.46
C HIS A 16 6.90 9.04 -11.95
N TYR A 17 7.90 9.66 -12.57
CA TYR A 17 9.28 9.46 -12.18
C TYR A 17 9.61 10.13 -10.84
N ALA A 18 8.96 11.24 -10.50
CA ALA A 18 9.03 11.81 -9.16
C ALA A 18 8.53 10.82 -8.09
N LYS A 19 7.39 10.15 -8.34
CA LYS A 19 6.87 9.08 -7.47
C LYS A 19 7.84 7.90 -7.39
N CYS A 20 8.44 7.44 -8.49
CA CYS A 20 9.48 6.40 -8.47
C CYS A 20 10.64 6.78 -7.53
N VAL A 21 11.17 7.99 -7.68
CA VAL A 21 12.29 8.48 -6.87
C VAL A 21 11.87 8.59 -5.39
N LEU A 22 10.69 9.14 -5.13
CA LEU A 22 10.13 9.24 -3.79
C LEU A 22 9.98 7.86 -3.13
N SER A 23 9.44 6.87 -3.84
CA SER A 23 9.35 5.48 -3.33
C SER A 23 10.70 4.95 -2.87
N HIS A 24 11.73 5.10 -3.70
CA HIS A 24 13.07 4.62 -3.35
C HIS A 24 13.63 5.31 -2.10
N LEU A 25 13.49 6.64 -2.01
CA LEU A 25 13.95 7.41 -0.85
C LEU A 25 13.17 7.02 0.41
N MET A 26 11.84 6.97 0.32
CA MET A 26 10.94 6.68 1.43
C MET A 26 11.14 5.27 1.96
N HIS A 27 11.21 4.25 1.10
CA HIS A 27 11.45 2.87 1.56
C HIS A 27 12.82 2.73 2.23
N SER A 28 13.87 3.36 1.70
CA SER A 28 15.18 3.35 2.35
C SER A 28 15.17 4.07 3.69
N TYR A 29 14.51 5.24 3.79
CA TYR A 29 14.30 5.94 5.06
C TYR A 29 13.55 5.07 6.08
N LEU A 30 12.44 4.45 5.67
CA LEU A 30 11.61 3.60 6.51
C LEU A 30 12.36 2.35 6.97
N THR A 31 13.18 1.74 6.12
CA THR A 31 14.04 0.61 6.53
C THR A 31 15.00 1.02 7.65
N VAL A 32 15.68 2.17 7.54
CA VAL A 32 16.56 2.66 8.61
C VAL A 32 15.76 2.86 9.90
N LYS A 33 14.59 3.49 9.81
CA LYS A 33 13.69 3.71 10.94
C LYS A 33 13.26 2.40 11.61
N TRP A 34 12.88 1.39 10.82
CA TRP A 34 12.48 0.07 11.33
C TRP A 34 13.61 -0.62 12.07
N ILE A 35 14.80 -0.69 11.46
CA ILE A 35 15.96 -1.35 12.05
C ILE A 35 16.35 -0.65 13.36
N LYS A 36 16.37 0.70 13.40
CA LYS A 36 16.61 1.46 14.64
C LYS A 36 15.62 1.08 15.75
N ASN A 37 14.34 0.97 15.42
CA ASN A 37 13.32 0.61 16.42
C ASN A 37 13.54 -0.80 16.98
N GLN A 38 13.85 -1.78 16.13
CA GLN A 38 14.11 -3.17 16.54
C GLN A 38 15.35 -3.34 17.43
N MET A 39 16.33 -2.43 17.32
CA MET A 39 17.57 -2.50 18.11
C MET A 39 17.42 -2.02 19.57
N ILE A 40 16.36 -1.26 19.88
CA ILE A 40 16.21 -0.59 21.18
C ILE A 40 15.14 -1.29 22.03
N GLU A 41 13.96 -1.57 21.46
CA GLU A 41 12.81 -2.17 22.14
C GLU A 41 11.99 -3.06 21.20
N GLU A 42 11.17 -3.97 21.76
CA GLU A 42 10.18 -4.70 20.97
C GLU A 42 9.13 -3.71 20.43
N THR A 43 9.10 -3.51 19.12
CA THR A 43 8.32 -2.45 18.45
C THR A 43 6.82 -2.62 18.68
N PRO A 44 6.10 -1.65 19.30
CA PRO A 44 4.66 -1.78 19.59
C PRO A 44 3.76 -1.93 18.33
N PRO A 45 2.58 -2.58 18.46
CA PRO A 45 1.67 -2.81 17.34
C PRO A 45 1.25 -1.55 16.57
N GLU A 46 1.05 -0.42 17.24
CA GLU A 46 0.67 0.84 16.59
C GLU A 46 1.79 1.42 15.70
N ILE A 47 3.06 1.16 16.03
CA ILE A 47 4.20 1.54 15.18
C ILE A 47 4.21 0.66 13.93
N VAL A 48 3.92 -0.64 14.08
CA VAL A 48 3.86 -1.58 12.94
C VAL A 48 2.73 -1.20 11.97
N LEU A 49 1.56 -0.84 12.49
CA LEU A 49 0.44 -0.33 11.66
C LEU A 49 0.82 0.95 10.90
N ASN A 50 1.40 1.91 11.61
CA ASN A 50 1.82 3.16 10.99
C ASN A 50 2.93 2.92 9.95
N PHE A 51 3.85 1.99 10.20
CA PHE A 51 4.91 1.62 9.27
C PHE A 51 4.37 1.03 7.96
N ILE A 52 3.45 0.06 8.02
CA ILE A 52 2.91 -0.54 6.78
C ILE A 52 2.13 0.49 5.95
N VAL A 53 1.40 1.39 6.59
CA VAL A 53 0.68 2.48 5.90
C VAL A 53 1.67 3.43 5.24
N GLN A 54 2.72 3.90 5.95
CA GLN A 54 3.77 4.75 5.36
C GLN A 54 4.52 4.08 4.21
N TRP A 55 4.73 2.76 4.30
CA TRP A 55 5.45 2.01 3.28
C TRP A 55 4.66 1.95 1.97
N ILE A 56 3.34 1.73 2.09
CA ILE A 56 2.44 1.57 0.95
C ILE A 56 2.05 2.93 0.37
N ASP A 57 1.76 3.90 1.22
CA ASP A 57 1.36 5.26 0.85
C ASP A 57 2.53 6.23 1.08
N ASN A 58 3.43 6.29 0.10
CA ASN A 58 4.62 7.13 0.17
C ASN A 58 4.37 8.58 -0.28
N GLU A 59 3.23 8.85 -0.89
CA GLU A 59 2.83 10.20 -1.32
C GLU A 59 2.36 11.04 -0.13
N ASN A 60 1.78 10.39 0.87
CA ASN A 60 1.35 11.03 2.11
C ASN A 60 2.27 10.63 3.25
N PHE A 61 2.84 11.61 3.94
CA PHE A 61 3.65 11.31 5.12
C PHE A 61 2.77 11.16 6.36
N HIS A 62 2.77 9.97 6.97
CA HIS A 62 1.95 9.66 8.14
C HIS A 62 2.75 9.88 9.43
N PHE A 63 2.58 11.02 10.11
CA PHE A 63 3.30 11.28 11.36
C PHE A 63 2.83 10.34 12.47
N PHE A 64 3.79 9.69 13.14
CA PHE A 64 3.45 8.80 14.27
C PHE A 64 2.93 9.58 15.49
N GLU A 65 3.35 10.84 15.66
CA GLU A 65 2.86 11.72 16.71
C GLU A 65 1.34 11.92 16.64
N ASP A 66 0.77 12.02 15.45
CA ASP A 66 -0.67 12.15 15.26
C ASP A 66 -1.39 10.87 15.74
N VAL A 67 -0.80 9.70 15.47
CA VAL A 67 -1.30 8.40 15.97
C VAL A 67 -1.28 8.35 17.49
N LEU A 68 -0.19 8.79 18.12
CA LEU A 68 -0.08 8.86 19.59
C LEU A 68 -1.16 9.75 20.18
N ASN A 69 -1.27 10.99 19.70
CA ASN A 69 -2.26 11.95 20.16
C ASN A 69 -3.69 11.40 20.01
N LYS A 70 -3.98 10.73 18.89
CA LYS A 70 -5.29 10.12 18.67
C LYS A 70 -5.56 8.98 19.64
N LEU A 71 -4.59 8.10 19.90
CA LEU A 71 -4.73 7.00 20.86
C LEU A 71 -4.90 7.52 22.29
N ASP A 72 -4.22 8.59 22.66
CA ASP A 72 -4.32 9.20 24.00
C ASP A 72 -5.72 9.79 24.22
N ILE A 73 -6.30 10.47 23.22
CA ILE A 73 -7.69 10.94 23.27
C ILE A 73 -8.66 9.77 23.53
N TRP A 74 -8.42 8.60 22.93
CA TRP A 74 -9.26 7.43 23.16
C TRP A 74 -9.00 6.77 24.52
N ALA A 75 -7.76 6.76 25.00
CA ALA A 75 -7.45 6.31 26.35
C ALA A 75 -8.12 7.21 27.40
N ASP A 76 -8.17 8.52 27.19
CA ASP A 76 -8.85 9.46 28.09
C ASP A 76 -10.36 9.22 28.13
N LYS A 77 -10.99 8.84 27.00
CA LYS A 77 -12.39 8.39 26.99
C LYS A 77 -12.59 7.14 27.85
N VAL A 78 -11.66 6.18 27.81
CA VAL A 78 -11.71 4.97 28.64
C VAL A 78 -11.55 5.30 30.12
N LYS A 79 -10.56 6.15 30.46
CA LYS A 79 -10.37 6.62 31.84
C LYS A 79 -11.60 7.34 32.37
N ALA A 80 -12.19 8.24 31.58
CA ALA A 80 -13.43 8.92 31.95
C ALA A 80 -14.61 7.94 32.16
N HIS A 81 -14.70 6.90 31.33
CA HIS A 81 -15.72 5.86 31.52
C HIS A 81 -15.50 5.08 32.82
N LEU A 82 -14.26 4.68 33.13
CA LEU A 82 -13.89 4.00 34.38
C LEU A 82 -14.23 4.85 35.62
N THR A 83 -13.86 6.12 35.60
CA THR A 83 -14.19 7.10 36.67
C THR A 83 -15.69 7.19 36.92
N ASN A 84 -16.49 7.24 35.85
CA ASN A 84 -17.95 7.32 35.96
C ASN A 84 -18.60 6.00 36.41
N ALA A 85 -18.03 4.86 36.02
CA ALA A 85 -18.55 3.53 36.38
C ALA A 85 -18.19 3.10 37.80
N HIS A 86 -17.08 3.63 38.35
CA HIS A 86 -16.55 3.28 39.67
C HIS A 86 -16.21 4.53 40.49
N PRO A 87 -17.21 5.39 40.82
CA PRO A 87 -16.97 6.63 41.55
C PRO A 87 -16.41 6.39 42.96
N ASP A 88 -16.74 5.24 43.57
CA ASP A 88 -16.34 4.88 44.93
C ASP A 88 -14.85 4.51 45.05
N GLN A 89 -14.16 4.21 43.94
CA GLN A 89 -12.75 3.82 43.94
C GLN A 89 -11.79 5.02 43.89
N LEU A 90 -12.29 6.25 43.70
CA LEU A 90 -11.48 7.48 43.58
C LEU A 90 -10.86 7.97 44.90
N THR A 91 -11.25 7.40 46.04
CA THR A 91 -10.88 7.91 47.37
C THR A 91 -9.60 7.30 47.94
N GLU A 92 -9.05 6.26 47.32
CA GLU A 92 -7.84 5.58 47.81
C GLU A 92 -6.62 5.88 46.92
N ASN A 93 -5.60 6.50 47.52
CA ASN A 93 -4.30 6.84 46.91
C ASN A 93 -3.45 5.56 46.69
N THR A 94 -3.82 4.73 45.73
CA THR A 94 -2.96 3.64 45.25
C THR A 94 -2.75 3.73 43.75
N ASP A 95 -1.50 3.52 43.32
CA ASP A 95 -1.02 3.65 41.93
C ASP A 95 -1.72 2.71 40.92
N GLU A 96 -2.57 1.78 41.37
CA GLU A 96 -3.39 0.89 40.53
C GLU A 96 -4.88 1.01 40.88
N LEU A 97 -5.52 2.10 40.43
CA LEU A 97 -6.91 2.43 40.75
C LEU A 97 -7.94 1.42 40.22
N TYR A 98 -7.62 0.70 39.14
CA TYR A 98 -8.53 -0.20 38.44
C TYR A 98 -7.84 -1.52 38.09
N THR A 99 -8.56 -2.63 38.25
CA THR A 99 -8.07 -3.95 37.83
C THR A 99 -7.98 -4.07 36.30
N PRO A 100 -7.07 -4.92 35.76
CA PRO A 100 -7.01 -5.16 34.32
C PRO A 100 -8.34 -5.62 33.71
N ALA A 101 -9.13 -6.42 34.42
CA ALA A 101 -10.46 -6.84 33.99
C ALA A 101 -11.43 -5.65 33.83
N GLN A 102 -11.43 -4.70 34.76
CA GLN A 102 -12.22 -3.46 34.63
C GLN A 102 -11.75 -2.64 33.43
N ILE A 103 -10.43 -2.52 33.23
CA ILE A 103 -9.84 -1.78 32.10
C ILE A 103 -10.25 -2.41 30.77
N PHE A 104 -10.12 -3.73 30.59
CA PHE A 104 -10.52 -4.39 29.34
C PHE A 104 -12.02 -4.25 29.05
N SER A 105 -12.88 -4.42 30.07
CA SER A 105 -14.32 -4.19 29.92
C SER A 105 -14.63 -2.74 29.52
N ALA A 106 -13.93 -1.77 30.10
CA ALA A 106 -14.08 -0.37 29.74
C ALA A 106 -13.61 -0.07 28.32
N VAL A 107 -12.45 -0.60 27.89
CA VAL A 107 -11.94 -0.44 26.51
C VAL A 107 -12.95 -1.01 25.51
N SER A 108 -13.47 -2.21 25.75
CA SER A 108 -14.50 -2.84 24.92
C SER A 108 -15.78 -1.99 24.85
N THR A 109 -16.21 -1.46 25.99
CA THR A 109 -17.39 -0.60 26.06
C THR A 109 -17.22 0.71 25.29
N VAL A 110 -16.08 1.38 25.45
CA VAL A 110 -15.81 2.62 24.71
C VAL A 110 -15.71 2.36 23.21
N LEU A 111 -14.94 1.35 22.78
CA LEU A 111 -14.75 1.06 21.35
C LEU A 111 -16.05 0.59 20.68
N PHE A 112 -16.66 -0.48 21.19
CA PHE A 112 -17.72 -1.19 20.47
C PHE A 112 -19.13 -0.73 20.85
N HIS A 113 -19.38 -0.41 22.12
CA HIS A 113 -20.74 -0.06 22.56
C HIS A 113 -21.04 1.43 22.44
N GLN A 114 -20.13 2.30 22.89
CA GLN A 114 -20.34 3.74 22.86
C GLN A 114 -20.01 4.33 21.48
N ASN A 115 -18.90 3.92 20.87
CA ASN A 115 -18.44 4.50 19.60
C ASN A 115 -18.75 3.64 18.38
N ARG A 116 -19.33 2.43 18.55
CA ARG A 116 -19.76 1.54 17.46
C ARG A 116 -18.63 1.21 16.47
N MET A 117 -17.42 0.95 16.98
CA MET A 117 -16.32 0.42 16.19
C MET A 117 -16.74 -0.90 15.53
N THR A 118 -16.42 -1.07 14.25
CA THR A 118 -16.70 -2.28 13.49
C THR A 118 -15.42 -2.84 12.87
N MET A 119 -15.43 -4.14 12.63
CA MET A 119 -14.30 -4.87 12.08
C MET A 119 -14.63 -5.45 10.70
N THR A 120 -13.68 -5.35 9.77
CA THR A 120 -13.73 -5.99 8.44
C THR A 120 -12.53 -6.90 8.25
N THR A 121 -12.66 -7.91 7.40
CA THR A 121 -11.55 -8.76 6.96
C THR A 121 -10.77 -8.15 5.80
N SER A 122 -11.34 -7.15 5.12
CA SER A 122 -10.67 -6.43 4.04
C SER A 122 -9.67 -5.41 4.59
N ALA A 123 -8.44 -5.44 4.08
CA ALA A 123 -7.38 -4.51 4.39
C ALA A 123 -7.15 -3.56 3.21
N ASN A 124 -7.28 -2.27 3.47
CA ASN A 124 -6.87 -1.19 2.59
C ASN A 124 -6.19 -0.09 3.44
N LEU A 125 -5.73 1.00 2.83
CA LEU A 125 -5.06 2.07 3.57
C LEU A 125 -5.93 2.62 4.70
N ASP A 126 -7.23 2.80 4.46
CA ASP A 126 -8.15 3.37 5.44
C ASP A 126 -8.46 2.42 6.60
N THR A 127 -8.55 1.11 6.33
CA THR A 127 -8.86 0.11 7.35
C THR A 127 -7.62 -0.33 8.15
N LEU A 128 -6.42 0.06 7.73
CA LEU A 128 -5.16 -0.19 8.45
C LEU A 128 -4.61 1.06 9.17
N ASP A 129 -4.90 2.26 8.67
CA ASP A 129 -4.49 3.53 9.26
C ASP A 129 -5.24 3.82 10.57
N VAL A 130 -4.50 3.88 11.69
CA VAL A 130 -5.07 4.11 13.02
C VAL A 130 -5.93 5.37 13.09
N LEU A 131 -5.53 6.45 12.42
CA LEU A 131 -6.28 7.72 12.44
C LEU A 131 -7.64 7.53 11.77
N LYS A 132 -7.62 6.95 10.56
CA LYS A 132 -8.83 6.70 9.77
C LYS A 132 -9.72 5.64 10.40
N VAL A 133 -9.17 4.59 11.00
CA VAL A 133 -9.95 3.58 11.73
C VAL A 133 -10.68 4.21 12.92
N LEU A 134 -9.99 5.04 13.70
CA LEU A 134 -10.58 5.72 14.85
C LEU A 134 -11.59 6.82 14.46
N GLU A 135 -11.44 7.43 13.28
CA GLU A 135 -12.37 8.42 12.74
C GLU A 135 -13.63 7.77 12.14
N ASN A 136 -13.42 6.84 11.20
CA ASN A 136 -14.47 6.16 10.45
C ASN A 136 -15.16 5.06 11.26
N LYS A 137 -14.55 4.60 12.35
CA LYS A 137 -15.04 3.51 13.22
C LYS A 137 -15.17 2.17 12.48
N VAL A 138 -14.35 1.98 11.46
CA VAL A 138 -14.25 0.74 10.68
C VAL A 138 -12.78 0.43 10.49
N GLY A 139 -12.34 -0.76 10.88
CA GLY A 139 -10.95 -1.17 10.71
C GLY A 139 -10.82 -2.64 10.37
N ASN A 140 -9.67 -3.00 9.81
CA ASN A 140 -9.30 -4.39 9.64
C ASN A 140 -9.21 -5.07 11.01
N GLN A 141 -9.56 -6.35 11.11
CA GLN A 141 -9.52 -7.09 12.37
C GLN A 141 -8.17 -6.94 13.10
N ILE A 142 -7.05 -7.08 12.38
CA ILE A 142 -5.71 -6.98 12.99
C ILE A 142 -5.46 -5.56 13.51
N ALA A 143 -5.86 -4.54 12.74
CA ALA A 143 -5.69 -3.14 13.12
C ALA A 143 -6.51 -2.78 14.37
N VAL A 144 -7.77 -3.23 14.45
CA VAL A 144 -8.62 -2.99 15.63
C VAL A 144 -8.06 -3.66 16.88
N TYR A 145 -7.50 -4.87 16.76
CA TYR A 145 -6.83 -5.56 17.87
C TYR A 145 -5.58 -4.82 18.36
N ALA A 146 -4.76 -4.31 17.44
CA ALA A 146 -3.59 -3.49 17.78
C ALA A 146 -3.99 -2.16 18.44
N ILE A 147 -5.04 -1.49 17.96
CA ILE A 147 -5.59 -0.28 18.57
C ILE A 147 -6.11 -0.57 19.98
N TYR A 148 -6.85 -1.67 20.17
CA TYR A 148 -7.33 -2.09 21.48
C TYR A 148 -6.16 -2.27 22.46
N GLN A 149 -5.15 -3.03 22.04
CA GLN A 149 -3.95 -3.30 22.84
C GLN A 149 -3.25 -1.99 23.23
N ALA A 150 -3.09 -1.07 22.28
CA ALA A 150 -2.45 0.22 22.48
C ALA A 150 -3.22 1.11 23.48
N ILE A 151 -4.56 1.11 23.43
CA ILE A 151 -5.41 1.87 24.37
C ILE A 151 -5.39 1.23 25.76
N ALA A 152 -5.50 -0.10 25.86
CA ALA A 152 -5.48 -0.81 27.14
C ALA A 152 -4.16 -0.56 27.88
N ARG A 153 -3.03 -0.63 27.17
CA ARG A 153 -1.70 -0.31 27.69
C ARG A 153 -1.62 1.11 28.26
N ARG A 154 -2.19 2.11 27.57
CA ARG A 154 -2.27 3.51 28.04
C ARG A 154 -3.19 3.73 29.24
N CYS A 155 -4.07 2.77 29.50
CA CYS A 155 -4.94 2.76 30.67
C CYS A 155 -4.38 1.93 31.84
N GLY A 156 -3.17 1.35 31.70
CA GLY A 156 -2.51 0.58 32.75
C GLY A 156 -2.68 -0.93 32.66
N ALA A 157 -3.32 -1.47 31.62
CA ALA A 157 -3.47 -2.93 31.42
C ALA A 157 -2.73 -3.38 30.15
N ALA A 158 -1.52 -3.91 30.31
CA ALA A 158 -0.74 -4.45 29.20
C ALA A 158 -1.24 -5.85 28.79
N CYS A 159 -1.43 -6.07 27.50
CA CYS A 159 -1.71 -7.39 26.92
C CYS A 159 -0.91 -7.60 25.62
N ASP A 160 -0.71 -8.86 25.26
CA ASP A 160 0.02 -9.26 24.06
C ASP A 160 -0.94 -9.48 22.90
N LEU A 161 -0.58 -8.92 21.73
CA LEU A 161 -1.27 -9.17 20.48
C LEU A 161 -0.68 -10.41 19.79
N ILE A 162 -1.42 -11.51 19.75
CA ILE A 162 -0.96 -12.74 19.12
C ILE A 162 -1.55 -12.83 17.70
N VAL A 163 -0.67 -12.84 16.69
CA VAL A 163 -1.05 -12.93 15.27
C VAL A 163 -0.16 -13.92 14.53
N PHE A 164 -0.77 -14.95 13.94
CA PHE A 164 -0.16 -15.86 12.98
C PHE A 164 -1.25 -16.58 12.19
N VAL A 165 -0.88 -17.53 11.31
CA VAL A 165 -1.83 -18.19 10.40
C VAL A 165 -3.04 -18.76 11.16
N ASN A 166 -4.23 -18.27 10.82
CA ASN A 166 -5.53 -18.61 11.41
C ASN A 166 -5.73 -18.26 12.90
N HIS A 167 -4.85 -17.46 13.50
CA HIS A 167 -4.92 -17.08 14.91
C HIS A 167 -4.72 -15.58 15.09
N LEU A 168 -5.73 -14.92 15.65
CA LEU A 168 -5.71 -13.51 16.05
C LEU A 168 -6.43 -13.40 17.39
N PHE A 169 -5.69 -13.07 18.46
CA PHE A 169 -6.28 -12.84 19.77
C PHE A 169 -5.41 -11.92 20.64
N LEU A 170 -6.01 -11.35 21.68
CA LEU A 170 -5.28 -10.68 22.74
C LEU A 170 -5.13 -11.62 23.92
N GLU A 171 -3.93 -11.66 24.49
CA GLU A 171 -3.61 -12.45 25.67
C GLU A 171 -3.16 -11.54 26.82
N TRP A 172 -3.79 -11.69 27.98
CA TRP A 172 -3.36 -11.06 29.21
C TRP A 172 -2.75 -12.09 30.15
N ARG A 173 -1.60 -11.75 30.72
CA ARG A 173 -0.89 -12.57 31.69
C ARG A 173 -1.13 -12.04 33.10
N CYS A 174 -1.81 -12.83 33.92
CA CYS A 174 -1.97 -12.52 35.33
C CYS A 174 -0.68 -12.90 36.10
N GLU A 175 -0.10 -11.92 36.80
CA GLU A 175 1.16 -12.06 37.53
C GLU A 175 1.00 -12.37 39.02
N ASP A 176 -0.24 -12.57 39.51
CA ASP A 176 -0.53 -12.92 40.92
C ASP A 176 0.32 -14.07 41.47
N ASN A 177 0.72 -15.01 40.60
CA ASN A 177 1.68 -16.07 40.92
C ASN A 177 2.81 -16.13 39.87
N PRO A 178 3.99 -15.55 40.16
CA PRO A 178 5.11 -15.51 39.22
C PRO A 178 5.60 -16.89 38.76
N ASN A 179 5.43 -17.92 39.59
CA ASN A 179 5.87 -19.28 39.30
C ASN A 179 4.88 -20.05 38.40
N LYS A 180 3.62 -19.61 38.33
CA LYS A 180 2.58 -20.23 37.52
C LYS A 180 1.58 -19.16 37.05
N PRO A 181 2.00 -18.27 36.14
CA PRO A 181 1.12 -17.24 35.59
C PRO A 181 -0.09 -17.90 34.90
N VAL A 182 -1.26 -17.32 35.12
CA VAL A 182 -2.49 -17.72 34.44
C VAL A 182 -2.68 -16.81 33.23
N MET A 183 -2.85 -17.41 32.06
CA MET A 183 -3.05 -16.68 30.81
C MET A 183 -4.54 -16.63 30.50
N TYR A 184 -5.01 -15.45 30.12
CA TYR A 184 -6.40 -15.20 29.73
C TYR A 184 -6.45 -14.69 28.30
N LYS A 185 -7.40 -15.20 27.53
CA LYS A 185 -7.79 -14.57 26.26
C LYS A 185 -8.81 -13.49 26.57
N ILE A 186 -8.63 -12.33 25.93
CA ILE A 186 -9.57 -11.22 26.05
C ILE A 186 -10.59 -11.33 24.94
N GLN A 187 -11.87 -11.47 25.29
CA GLN A 187 -12.95 -11.38 24.32
C GLN A 187 -13.16 -9.92 23.94
N ILE A 188 -12.60 -9.49 22.82
CA ILE A 188 -12.44 -8.07 22.48
C ILE A 188 -13.76 -7.26 22.51
N MET A 189 -14.89 -7.88 22.17
CA MET A 189 -16.19 -7.22 22.11
C MET A 189 -16.78 -6.91 23.51
N THR A 190 -16.45 -7.71 24.52
CA THR A 190 -17.02 -7.59 25.88
C THR A 190 -15.99 -7.21 26.93
N GLY A 191 -14.71 -7.50 26.67
CA GLY A 191 -13.59 -7.35 27.61
C GLY A 191 -13.50 -8.49 28.61
N GLU A 192 -14.33 -9.53 28.46
CA GLU A 192 -14.32 -10.71 29.35
C GLU A 192 -13.03 -11.51 29.19
N LEU A 193 -12.57 -12.06 30.31
CA LEU A 193 -11.35 -12.85 30.40
C LEU A 193 -11.70 -14.34 30.39
N GLU A 194 -11.37 -15.00 29.29
CA GLU A 194 -11.54 -16.44 29.14
C GLU A 194 -10.24 -17.15 29.50
N ALA A 195 -10.30 -18.15 30.40
CA ALA A 195 -9.11 -18.92 30.75
C ALA A 195 -8.53 -19.59 29.50
N ASN A 196 -7.27 -19.29 29.18
CA ASN A 196 -6.61 -19.89 28.01
C ASN A 196 -6.16 -21.32 28.36
N HIS A 197 -7.05 -22.29 28.17
CA HIS A 197 -6.71 -23.70 28.27
C HIS A 197 -5.77 -24.05 27.12
N ARG A 198 -4.50 -24.32 27.47
CA ARG A 198 -3.39 -24.64 26.55
C ARG A 198 -3.87 -25.47 25.35
N CYS A 199 -3.59 -25.00 24.12
CA CYS A 199 -3.73 -25.83 22.94
C CYS A 199 -2.80 -27.06 23.08
N PRO A 200 -3.31 -28.30 23.08
CA PRO A 200 -2.49 -29.50 23.30
C PRO A 200 -1.49 -29.79 22.18
N TYR A 201 -1.58 -29.06 21.06
CA TYR A 201 -0.73 -29.26 19.87
C TYR A 201 0.42 -28.26 19.73
N VAL A 202 0.56 -27.28 20.64
CA VAL A 202 1.61 -26.24 20.53
C VAL A 202 2.39 -26.13 21.84
N SER A 203 3.69 -26.44 21.80
CA SER A 203 4.55 -26.51 22.99
C SER A 203 5.23 -25.18 23.36
N SER A 204 5.09 -24.13 22.55
CA SER A 204 5.68 -22.81 22.80
C SER A 204 4.68 -21.81 23.41
N ARG A 205 5.20 -20.93 24.26
CA ARG A 205 4.49 -19.70 24.67
C ARG A 205 4.37 -18.81 23.42
N PHE A 206 3.16 -18.45 23.01
CA PHE A 206 2.99 -17.43 21.98
C PHE A 206 3.42 -16.10 22.59
N LYS A 207 4.37 -15.41 21.96
CA LYS A 207 4.74 -14.04 22.31
C LYS A 207 4.39 -13.16 21.13
N TYR A 208 4.09 -11.89 21.41
CA TYR A 208 4.06 -10.86 20.38
C TYR A 208 5.35 -10.89 19.53
N SER A 209 5.22 -10.51 18.27
CA SER A 209 6.33 -10.33 17.34
C SER A 209 5.93 -9.27 16.32
N ALA A 210 6.68 -8.18 16.27
CA ALA A 210 6.47 -7.10 15.32
C ALA A 210 6.58 -7.58 13.87
N ASP A 211 7.55 -8.46 13.58
CA ASP A 211 7.73 -9.04 12.24
C ASP A 211 6.53 -9.93 11.85
N ALA A 212 6.07 -10.80 12.75
CA ALA A 212 4.91 -11.66 12.48
C ALA A 212 3.63 -10.84 12.24
N LEU A 213 3.47 -9.72 12.98
CA LEU A 213 2.39 -8.76 12.76
C LEU A 213 2.50 -8.11 11.37
N LEU A 214 3.69 -7.62 11.01
CA LEU A 214 3.93 -6.96 9.72
C LEU A 214 3.68 -7.92 8.53
N HIS A 215 4.14 -9.17 8.63
CA HIS A 215 3.83 -10.22 7.65
C HIS A 215 2.33 -10.47 7.51
N SER A 216 1.61 -10.54 8.64
CA SER A 216 0.17 -10.80 8.65
C SER A 216 -0.62 -9.63 8.04
N LEU A 217 -0.21 -8.39 8.33
CA LEU A 217 -0.79 -7.19 7.75
C LEU A 217 -0.55 -7.13 6.24
N HIS A 218 0.68 -7.38 5.79
CA HIS A 218 1.04 -7.45 4.37
C HIS A 218 0.19 -8.51 3.64
N ALA A 219 0.11 -9.73 4.19
CA ALA A 219 -0.68 -10.81 3.58
C ALA A 219 -2.18 -10.45 3.48
N CYS A 220 -2.73 -9.79 4.50
CA CYS A 220 -4.12 -9.33 4.50
C CYS A 220 -4.36 -8.24 3.45
N PHE A 221 -3.44 -7.29 3.32
CA PHE A 221 -3.50 -6.19 2.35
C PHE A 221 -3.45 -6.70 0.90
N VAL A 222 -2.45 -7.53 0.57
CA VAL A 222 -2.30 -8.13 -0.78
C VAL A 222 -3.53 -8.97 -1.16
N LYS A 223 -4.05 -9.76 -0.21
CA LYS A 223 -5.28 -10.54 -0.44
C LYS A 223 -6.49 -9.66 -0.76
N SER A 224 -6.56 -8.46 -0.20
CA SER A 224 -7.68 -7.54 -0.34
C SER A 224 -7.62 -6.70 -1.62
N LEU A 225 -6.41 -6.40 -2.12
CA LEU A 225 -6.20 -5.68 -3.39
C LEU A 225 -6.59 -6.50 -4.63
N GLY A 226 -6.46 -7.82 -4.59
CA GLY A 226 -6.75 -8.67 -5.76
C GLY A 226 -5.79 -8.41 -6.93
N PRO A 227 -6.27 -8.35 -8.19
CA PRO A 227 -5.42 -8.17 -9.38
C PRO A 227 -5.09 -6.70 -9.70
N MET A 228 -5.46 -5.75 -8.83
CA MET A 228 -5.21 -4.32 -9.06
C MET A 228 -3.71 -4.06 -9.17
N GLN A 229 -3.31 -3.35 -10.23
CA GLN A 229 -1.95 -2.86 -10.41
C GLN A 229 -1.99 -1.36 -10.21
N ASN A 230 -1.35 -0.83 -9.17
CA ASN A 230 -1.17 0.60 -8.91
C ASN A 230 0.04 0.80 -7.98
N TRP A 231 0.29 2.05 -7.56
CA TRP A 231 1.40 2.37 -6.66
C TRP A 231 1.34 1.63 -5.33
N ALA A 232 0.16 1.50 -4.74
CA ALA A 232 0.00 0.80 -3.47
C ALA A 232 0.32 -0.70 -3.61
N SER A 233 -0.11 -1.35 -4.69
CA SER A 233 0.22 -2.76 -4.95
C SER A 233 1.71 -2.96 -5.25
N ALA A 234 2.35 -2.02 -5.97
CA ALA A 234 3.79 -2.06 -6.24
C ALA A 234 4.61 -1.89 -4.95
N ASN A 235 4.25 -0.92 -4.12
CA ASN A 235 4.90 -0.69 -2.83
C ASN A 235 4.70 -1.86 -1.86
N ALA A 236 3.52 -2.49 -1.87
CA ALA A 236 3.26 -3.71 -1.10
C ALA A 236 4.14 -4.88 -1.58
N ALA A 237 4.33 -5.05 -2.89
CA ALA A 237 5.25 -6.06 -3.42
C ALA A 237 6.70 -5.80 -3.00
N ASP A 238 7.13 -4.53 -2.98
CA ASP A 238 8.44 -4.12 -2.46
C ASP A 238 8.62 -4.43 -0.96
N LEU A 239 7.53 -4.35 -0.17
CA LEU A 239 7.54 -4.72 1.25
C LEU A 239 7.84 -6.20 1.46
N LEU A 240 7.36 -7.08 0.58
CA LEU A 240 7.66 -8.51 0.66
C LEU A 240 9.17 -8.78 0.53
N GLY A 241 9.86 -8.00 -0.31
CA GLY A 241 11.32 -8.05 -0.41
C GLY A 241 12.00 -7.63 0.89
N PHE A 242 11.45 -6.63 1.60
CA PHE A 242 11.95 -6.17 2.89
C PHE A 242 11.75 -7.19 4.01
N LEU A 243 10.60 -7.85 4.00
CA LEU A 243 10.23 -8.89 4.95
C LEU A 243 11.05 -10.19 4.80
N GLY A 244 11.83 -10.35 3.74
CA GLY A 244 12.56 -11.57 3.44
C GLY A 244 11.63 -12.66 2.88
N GLY A 245 11.55 -12.75 1.54
CA GLY A 245 10.86 -13.85 0.88
C GLY A 245 11.65 -15.15 0.98
N THR A 246 10.94 -16.28 1.20
CA THR A 246 11.42 -17.68 1.22
C THR A 246 12.85 -17.89 0.68
N TYR A 247 13.89 -17.86 1.54
CA TYR A 247 15.28 -18.37 1.46
C TYR A 247 16.03 -18.57 0.11
N THR A 248 15.50 -18.23 -1.06
CA THR A 248 16.00 -18.68 -2.37
C THR A 248 16.59 -17.55 -3.21
N THR A 249 16.28 -16.29 -2.90
CA THR A 249 16.85 -15.12 -3.58
C THR A 249 17.26 -14.04 -2.57
N PRO A 250 18.54 -13.63 -2.53
CA PRO A 250 18.99 -12.53 -1.69
C PRO A 250 18.25 -11.23 -2.06
N SER A 251 17.65 -10.61 -1.05
CA SER A 251 17.01 -9.30 -1.15
C SER A 251 18.04 -8.18 -0.93
N ALA A 252 17.82 -7.01 -1.54
CA ALA A 252 18.59 -5.81 -1.19
C ALA A 252 18.52 -5.49 0.32
N TYR A 253 17.40 -5.84 0.94
CA TYR A 253 17.16 -5.60 2.36
C TYR A 253 17.93 -6.58 3.26
N ASP A 254 18.26 -7.80 2.81
CA ASP A 254 19.14 -8.72 3.55
C ASP A 254 20.52 -8.10 3.75
N ILE A 255 21.02 -7.41 2.72
CA ILE A 255 22.28 -6.68 2.78
C ILE A 255 22.16 -5.48 3.71
N PHE A 256 21.00 -4.81 3.76
CA PHE A 256 20.81 -3.70 4.69
C PHE A 256 20.96 -4.22 6.13
N TYR A 257 20.29 -5.32 6.49
CA TYR A 257 20.46 -5.94 7.80
C TYR A 257 21.92 -6.32 8.09
N GLN A 258 22.63 -6.93 7.14
CA GLN A 258 24.05 -7.26 7.31
C GLN A 258 24.92 -6.02 7.49
N PHE A 259 24.71 -4.99 6.68
CA PHE A 259 25.43 -3.72 6.71
C PHE A 259 25.26 -3.01 8.05
N PHE A 260 24.04 -3.02 8.59
CA PHE A 260 23.72 -2.44 9.90
C PHE A 260 24.14 -3.31 11.09
N SER A 261 24.35 -4.61 10.89
CA SER A 261 24.86 -5.51 11.93
C SER A 261 26.39 -5.48 12.07
N GLY A 262 27.12 -5.05 11.02
CA GLY A 262 28.57 -5.18 10.95
C GLY A 262 29.39 -3.88 11.01
N ASP A 263 28.94 -2.80 10.35
CA ASP A 263 29.84 -1.66 10.02
C ASP A 263 29.32 -0.26 10.40
N ILE A 264 28.05 -0.10 10.77
CA ILE A 264 27.50 1.18 11.25
C ILE A 264 26.92 1.00 12.64
N ASP A 265 27.50 1.71 13.59
CA ASP A 265 26.91 1.90 14.91
C ASP A 265 25.67 2.79 14.76
N LEU A 266 24.52 2.22 14.34
CA LEU A 266 23.22 2.91 14.26
C LEU A 266 22.85 3.53 15.61
N ILE A 267 23.41 2.99 16.70
CA ILE A 267 23.29 3.48 18.07
C ILE A 267 24.01 4.83 18.24
N SER A 268 25.06 5.13 17.45
CA SER A 268 25.72 6.44 17.43
C SER A 268 24.91 7.54 16.72
N LEU A 269 23.87 7.18 15.96
CA LEU A 269 22.81 8.11 15.51
C LEU A 269 21.84 8.38 16.67
N ASN A 270 22.33 9.06 17.71
CA ASN A 270 21.54 9.47 18.88
C ASN A 270 20.42 10.47 18.54
N SER A 271 20.28 10.92 17.29
CA SER A 271 19.13 11.69 16.81
C SER A 271 17.92 10.78 16.53
N SER A 272 16.73 11.26 16.90
CA SER A 272 15.49 10.74 16.31
C SER A 272 15.56 10.99 14.81
N LEU A 273 15.34 9.93 14.01
CA LEU A 273 15.36 10.03 12.54
C LEU A 273 14.09 10.77 12.09
N ASP A 274 14.11 12.10 12.17
CA ASP A 274 13.00 12.98 11.80
C ASP A 274 13.16 13.42 10.35
N ILE A 275 12.18 13.10 9.51
CA ILE A 275 12.17 13.50 8.10
C ILE A 275 12.27 15.02 7.92
N LYS A 276 11.79 15.82 8.91
CA LYS A 276 11.87 17.28 8.88
C LYS A 276 13.28 17.80 9.15
N ASN A 277 14.12 17.00 9.82
CA ASN A 277 15.42 17.42 10.35
C ASN A 277 16.52 16.38 10.05
N LEU A 278 16.54 15.84 8.83
CA LEU A 278 17.60 14.92 8.39
C LEU A 278 18.94 15.64 8.28
N SER A 279 19.94 15.17 9.03
CA SER A 279 21.32 15.60 8.87
C SER A 279 21.91 15.15 7.54
N GLU A 280 22.96 15.82 7.06
CA GLU A 280 23.69 15.42 5.85
C GLU A 280 24.18 13.96 5.91
N ARG A 281 24.52 13.49 7.11
CA ARG A 281 24.97 12.13 7.36
C ARG A 281 23.84 11.12 7.18
N GLU A 282 22.66 11.40 7.73
CA GLU A 282 21.48 10.54 7.57
C GLU A 282 21.02 10.50 6.10
N MET A 283 21.02 11.65 5.42
CA MET A 283 20.72 11.73 3.99
C MET A 283 21.73 10.91 3.17
N ALA A 284 23.03 11.00 3.45
CA ALA A 284 24.05 10.23 2.77
C ALA A 284 23.83 8.71 2.92
N ILE A 285 23.47 8.25 4.12
CA ILE A 285 23.14 6.83 4.38
C ILE A 285 21.93 6.42 3.54
N ILE A 286 20.83 7.19 3.57
CA ILE A 286 19.63 6.89 2.79
C ILE A 286 19.96 6.79 1.30
N LEU A 287 20.71 7.75 0.74
CA LEU A 287 21.12 7.74 -0.66
C LEU A 287 22.04 6.56 -1.00
N SER A 288 22.95 6.18 -0.11
CA SER A 288 23.77 4.97 -0.28
C SER A 288 22.91 3.70 -0.33
N LEU A 289 21.90 3.58 0.53
CA LEU A 289 20.97 2.45 0.49
C LEU A 289 20.15 2.43 -0.80
N VAL A 290 19.68 3.58 -1.28
CA VAL A 290 19.01 3.69 -2.58
C VAL A 290 19.92 3.15 -3.69
N HIS A 291 21.19 3.56 -3.73
CA HIS A 291 22.15 3.05 -4.72
C HIS A 291 22.34 1.53 -4.62
N VAL A 292 22.40 0.96 -3.41
CA VAL A 292 22.50 -0.49 -3.21
C VAL A 292 21.22 -1.20 -3.67
N LYS A 293 20.03 -0.70 -3.31
CA LYS A 293 18.73 -1.25 -3.75
C LYS A 293 18.65 -1.28 -5.27
N ILE A 294 18.97 -0.16 -5.94
CA ILE A 294 18.96 -0.06 -7.41
C ILE A 294 19.96 -1.04 -8.02
N ARG A 295 21.15 -1.22 -7.42
CA ARG A 295 22.18 -2.13 -7.95
C ARG A 295 21.82 -3.60 -7.76
N MET A 296 21.20 -3.97 -6.64
CA MET A 296 20.85 -5.36 -6.30
C MET A 296 19.55 -5.82 -6.95
N ASN A 297 18.57 -4.92 -7.10
CA ASN A 297 17.37 -5.19 -7.88
C ASN A 297 17.64 -5.17 -9.40
N ARG A 298 18.88 -4.92 -9.84
CA ARG A 298 19.29 -5.35 -11.18
C ARG A 298 19.36 -6.87 -11.16
N PRO A 299 18.58 -7.58 -11.99
CA PRO A 299 18.64 -9.03 -12.06
C PRO A 299 20.09 -9.53 -12.23
N LEU A 300 20.59 -10.17 -11.18
CA LEU A 300 21.88 -10.87 -11.14
C LEU A 300 21.79 -12.11 -12.05
N GLY A 301 22.05 -11.89 -13.33
CA GLY A 301 22.11 -12.94 -14.35
C GLY A 301 21.08 -12.75 -15.46
N LYS A 302 21.61 -12.60 -16.69
CA LYS A 302 20.89 -12.62 -17.98
C LYS A 302 20.09 -11.37 -18.38
N PHE A 303 20.32 -10.22 -17.75
CA PHE A 303 20.38 -9.02 -18.57
C PHE A 303 21.82 -8.89 -19.06
N GLN A 304 22.04 -9.39 -20.28
CA GLN A 304 22.88 -8.64 -21.21
C GLN A 304 22.52 -7.16 -21.06
N ASN A 305 23.38 -6.27 -21.53
CA ASN A 305 22.86 -5.06 -22.12
C ASN A 305 21.80 -5.46 -23.19
N LYS A 306 20.55 -5.72 -22.82
CA LYS A 306 19.48 -4.96 -23.42
C LYS A 306 19.84 -3.55 -22.97
N ALA A 307 20.67 -2.89 -23.77
CA ALA A 307 20.48 -1.48 -24.03
C ALA A 307 18.97 -1.22 -23.93
N VAL A 308 18.55 -0.11 -23.29
CA VAL A 308 17.21 0.47 -23.49
C VAL A 308 16.75 -0.04 -24.85
N LYS A 309 15.83 -1.01 -24.86
CA LYS A 309 15.46 -1.65 -26.11
C LYS A 309 14.76 -0.47 -26.74
N ILE A 310 15.47 0.27 -27.61
CA ILE A 310 14.90 1.36 -28.37
C ILE A 310 13.74 0.63 -28.99
N SER A 311 12.55 0.91 -28.50
CA SER A 311 11.34 0.25 -28.94
C SER A 311 11.34 0.51 -30.43
N GLU A 312 11.57 -0.53 -31.22
CA GLU A 312 11.70 -0.40 -32.66
C GLU A 312 10.48 0.38 -33.12
N ALA A 313 10.72 1.47 -33.85
CA ALA A 313 9.65 2.33 -34.31
C ALA A 313 8.61 1.45 -35.02
N ARG A 314 7.38 1.48 -34.51
CA ARG A 314 6.28 0.72 -35.08
C ARG A 314 5.87 1.42 -36.36
N GLU A 315 6.11 0.79 -37.50
CA GLU A 315 5.63 1.27 -38.80
C GLU A 315 4.10 1.21 -38.82
N HIS A 316 3.46 2.34 -39.12
CA HIS A 316 2.02 2.41 -39.11
C HIS A 316 1.42 1.65 -40.30
N ASP A 317 0.39 0.87 -40.02
CA ASP A 317 -0.38 0.16 -41.05
C ASP A 317 -1.77 0.78 -41.16
N VAL A 318 -2.26 0.93 -42.40
CA VAL A 318 -3.56 1.54 -42.72
C VAL A 318 -4.74 0.80 -42.05
N THR A 319 -4.56 -0.45 -41.63
CA THR A 319 -5.57 -1.22 -40.91
C THR A 319 -5.78 -0.79 -39.46
N VAL A 320 -4.82 -0.07 -38.85
CA VAL A 320 -4.91 0.45 -37.49
C VAL A 320 -5.83 1.67 -37.46
N LYS A 321 -6.96 1.55 -36.75
CA LYS A 321 -8.02 2.57 -36.71
C LYS A 321 -7.95 3.51 -35.52
N TYR A 322 -7.32 3.09 -34.43
CA TYR A 322 -7.33 3.81 -33.17
C TYR A 322 -5.91 4.07 -32.73
N GLY A 323 -5.64 5.32 -32.36
CA GLY A 323 -4.31 5.74 -31.99
C GLY A 323 -3.97 5.52 -30.52
N VAL A 324 -2.68 5.44 -30.23
CA VAL A 324 -2.15 5.35 -28.87
C VAL A 324 -2.50 6.64 -28.10
N GLY A 325 -3.10 6.48 -26.92
CA GLY A 325 -3.62 7.56 -26.09
C GLY A 325 -5.10 7.88 -26.28
N MET A 326 -5.77 7.31 -27.30
CA MET A 326 -7.21 7.48 -27.46
C MET A 326 -8.01 6.79 -26.35
N VAL A 327 -9.14 7.40 -25.99
CA VAL A 327 -10.14 6.79 -25.10
C VAL A 327 -11.18 6.07 -25.95
N CYS A 328 -11.32 4.77 -25.72
CA CYS A 328 -12.27 3.92 -26.42
C CYS A 328 -13.25 3.26 -25.44
N SER A 329 -14.34 2.72 -25.97
CA SER A 329 -15.27 1.87 -25.22
C SER A 329 -15.34 0.50 -25.87
N HIS A 330 -15.44 -0.54 -25.04
CA HIS A 330 -15.70 -1.90 -25.52
C HIS A 330 -17.17 -2.04 -25.90
N LYS A 331 -17.46 -2.58 -27.08
CA LYS A 331 -18.83 -2.68 -27.63
C LYS A 331 -19.79 -3.48 -26.74
N ASP A 332 -19.40 -4.67 -26.31
CA ASP A 332 -20.32 -5.57 -25.60
C ASP A 332 -20.26 -5.45 -24.07
N LEU A 333 -19.09 -5.10 -23.53
CA LEU A 333 -18.85 -5.01 -22.09
C LEU A 333 -18.98 -3.58 -21.57
N GLU A 334 -19.17 -2.60 -22.45
CA GLU A 334 -19.46 -1.19 -22.18
C GLU A 334 -18.49 -0.47 -21.23
N TYR A 335 -17.29 -1.02 -20.97
CA TYR A 335 -16.26 -0.33 -20.21
C TYR A 335 -15.48 0.64 -21.09
N GLN A 336 -14.98 1.72 -20.49
CA GLN A 336 -14.04 2.64 -21.13
C GLN A 336 -12.59 2.20 -20.88
N CYS A 337 -11.70 2.52 -21.82
CA CYS A 337 -10.29 2.20 -21.71
C CYS A 337 -9.41 3.23 -22.44
N ILE A 338 -8.14 3.30 -22.03
CA ILE A 338 -7.09 4.08 -22.69
C ILE A 338 -6.22 3.12 -23.51
N ILE A 339 -6.00 3.41 -24.78
CA ILE A 339 -5.09 2.63 -25.63
C ILE A 339 -3.64 2.97 -25.27
N ILE A 340 -2.84 1.98 -24.91
CA ILE A 340 -1.42 2.14 -24.53
C ILE A 340 -0.44 1.54 -25.55
N GLY A 341 -0.95 0.81 -26.54
CA GLY A 341 -0.17 0.25 -27.65
C GLY A 341 -1.01 -0.66 -28.54
N TRP A 342 -0.44 -1.07 -29.67
CA TRP A 342 -1.10 -1.98 -30.61
C TRP A 342 -0.13 -2.96 -31.29
N GLU A 343 -0.68 -4.04 -31.82
CA GLU A 343 0.00 -5.04 -32.65
C GLU A 343 -0.86 -5.31 -33.89
N LEU A 344 -0.24 -5.52 -35.06
CA LEU A 344 -0.96 -5.70 -36.33
C LEU A 344 -1.76 -7.01 -36.43
N SER A 345 -1.41 -7.98 -35.60
CA SER A 345 -2.10 -9.26 -35.48
C SER A 345 -2.02 -9.76 -34.05
N CYS A 346 -2.89 -10.70 -33.68
CA CYS A 346 -2.89 -11.32 -32.37
C CYS A 346 -1.52 -11.95 -32.08
N ASN A 347 -0.91 -11.68 -30.93
CA ASN A 347 0.34 -12.34 -30.56
C ASN A 347 0.15 -13.85 -30.32
N ALA A 348 1.24 -14.61 -30.39
CA ALA A 348 1.20 -16.07 -30.31
C ALA A 348 0.65 -16.59 -28.97
N GLU A 349 0.97 -15.91 -27.86
CA GLU A 349 0.50 -16.30 -26.52
C GLU A 349 -1.03 -16.16 -26.44
N TRP A 350 -1.55 -15.01 -26.84
CA TRP A 350 -2.98 -14.72 -26.78
C TRP A 350 -3.77 -15.52 -27.83
N ARG A 351 -3.21 -15.73 -29.02
CA ARG A 351 -3.79 -16.63 -30.04
C ARG A 351 -3.98 -18.04 -29.47
N THR A 352 -2.99 -18.56 -28.73
CA THR A 352 -3.08 -19.88 -28.09
C THR A 352 -4.20 -19.93 -27.05
N ARG A 353 -4.29 -18.93 -26.18
CA ARG A 353 -5.35 -18.83 -25.15
C ARG A 353 -6.75 -18.76 -25.77
N LEU A 354 -6.96 -17.84 -26.71
CA LEU A 354 -8.24 -17.67 -27.40
C LEU A 354 -8.65 -18.92 -28.20
N THR A 355 -7.68 -19.63 -28.79
CA THR A 355 -7.94 -20.90 -29.47
C THR A 355 -8.44 -21.98 -28.50
N ASN A 356 -7.87 -22.05 -27.30
CA ASN A 356 -8.33 -22.96 -26.25
C ASN A 356 -9.74 -22.61 -25.75
N ASP A 357 -10.11 -21.33 -25.77
CA ASP A 357 -11.45 -20.84 -25.43
C ASP A 357 -12.46 -20.96 -26.60
N GLY A 358 -12.04 -21.55 -27.72
CA GLY A 358 -12.91 -21.90 -28.86
C GLY A 358 -12.95 -20.88 -30.00
N GLN A 359 -12.18 -19.79 -29.94
CA GLN A 359 -12.07 -18.84 -31.04
C GLN A 359 -11.07 -19.33 -32.10
N THR A 360 -11.51 -19.45 -33.36
CA THR A 360 -10.68 -19.97 -34.46
C THR A 360 -10.38 -18.96 -35.57
N THR A 361 -11.00 -17.77 -35.51
CA THR A 361 -10.88 -16.71 -36.52
C THR A 361 -10.76 -15.33 -35.87
N GLY A 362 -10.44 -14.30 -36.66
CA GLY A 362 -10.29 -12.92 -36.17
C GLY A 362 -8.88 -12.57 -35.67
N PHE A 363 -7.87 -13.42 -35.89
CA PHE A 363 -6.51 -13.16 -35.44
C PHE A 363 -5.71 -12.21 -36.36
N GLU A 364 -6.15 -12.06 -37.61
CA GLU A 364 -5.53 -11.24 -38.66
C GLU A 364 -6.16 -9.84 -38.71
N GLN A 365 -6.18 -9.17 -37.56
CA GLN A 365 -6.60 -7.78 -37.39
C GLN A 365 -5.74 -7.13 -36.32
N PRO A 366 -5.69 -5.78 -36.22
CA PRO A 366 -5.01 -5.14 -35.13
C PRO A 366 -5.60 -5.51 -33.76
N TYR A 367 -4.72 -5.70 -32.79
CA TYR A 367 -5.06 -5.87 -31.37
C TYR A 367 -4.43 -4.73 -30.57
N TYR A 368 -5.12 -4.32 -29.51
CA TYR A 368 -4.75 -3.19 -28.67
C TYR A 368 -4.46 -3.66 -27.26
N ASN A 369 -3.35 -3.17 -26.70
CA ASN A 369 -3.13 -3.15 -25.26
C ASN A 369 -3.86 -1.94 -24.70
N VAL A 370 -4.73 -2.15 -23.71
CA VAL A 370 -5.53 -1.08 -23.12
C VAL A 370 -5.51 -1.15 -21.60
N VAL A 371 -5.62 0.00 -20.94
CA VAL A 371 -5.94 0.08 -19.51
C VAL A 371 -7.42 0.37 -19.37
N ALA A 372 -8.16 -0.57 -18.79
CA ALA A 372 -9.61 -0.47 -18.60
C ALA A 372 -9.97 0.34 -17.34
N ASN A 373 -11.22 0.83 -17.29
CA ASN A 373 -11.79 1.63 -16.19
C ASN A 373 -11.74 0.96 -14.80
N ASP A 374 -11.48 -0.35 -14.74
CA ASP A 374 -11.27 -1.10 -13.49
C ASP A 374 -9.79 -1.29 -13.13
N GLN A 375 -8.89 -0.51 -13.74
CA GLN A 375 -7.43 -0.55 -13.54
C GLN A 375 -6.74 -1.83 -14.04
N THR A 376 -7.42 -2.63 -14.87
CA THR A 376 -6.82 -3.83 -15.47
C THR A 376 -6.22 -3.56 -16.85
N GLU A 377 -5.06 -4.14 -17.13
CA GLU A 377 -4.50 -4.21 -18.48
C GLU A 377 -5.19 -5.34 -19.26
N ARG A 378 -5.61 -5.05 -20.50
CA ARG A 378 -6.33 -6.00 -21.35
C ARG A 378 -5.81 -5.97 -22.77
N TYR A 379 -5.90 -7.11 -23.45
CA TYR A 379 -5.56 -7.27 -24.86
C TYR A 379 -6.84 -7.48 -25.67
N VAL A 380 -7.18 -6.51 -26.52
CA VAL A 380 -8.52 -6.38 -27.12
C VAL A 380 -8.42 -6.26 -28.64
N ALA A 381 -9.22 -7.05 -29.36
CA ALA A 381 -9.30 -6.97 -30.82
C ALA A 381 -9.89 -5.62 -31.27
N GLN A 382 -9.40 -5.07 -32.39
CA GLN A 382 -9.90 -3.81 -32.96
C GLN A 382 -11.41 -3.78 -33.14
N GLU A 383 -12.00 -4.88 -33.62
CA GLU A 383 -13.44 -4.97 -33.87
C GLU A 383 -14.29 -4.81 -32.60
N ASN A 384 -13.74 -5.01 -31.40
CA ASN A 384 -14.45 -4.89 -30.14
C ASN A 384 -14.39 -3.47 -29.54
N LEU A 385 -13.64 -2.55 -30.14
CA LEU A 385 -13.49 -1.18 -29.68
C LEU A 385 -14.29 -0.21 -30.55
N VAL A 386 -14.81 0.84 -29.91
CA VAL A 386 -15.38 2.04 -30.54
C VAL A 386 -14.77 3.30 -29.92
N PRO A 387 -14.49 4.35 -30.71
CA PRO A 387 -13.94 5.59 -30.19
C PRO A 387 -14.98 6.34 -29.37
N VAL A 388 -14.58 6.95 -28.26
CA VAL A 388 -15.46 7.80 -27.46
C VAL A 388 -15.50 9.19 -28.08
N ASN A 389 -16.68 9.63 -28.51
CA ASN A 389 -16.85 10.93 -29.19
C ASN A 389 -16.70 12.15 -28.27
N ARG A 390 -16.93 11.97 -26.97
CA ARG A 390 -16.74 12.99 -25.93
C ARG A 390 -15.85 12.40 -24.83
N PRO A 391 -14.55 12.26 -25.07
CA PRO A 391 -13.64 11.61 -24.15
C PRO A 391 -13.50 12.47 -22.89
N ASN A 392 -13.63 11.84 -21.73
CA ASN A 392 -13.39 12.49 -20.45
C ASN A 392 -12.02 12.06 -19.91
N ARG A 393 -11.40 12.94 -19.12
CA ARG A 393 -10.17 12.62 -18.39
C ARG A 393 -10.46 11.51 -17.36
N LEU A 394 -9.79 10.37 -17.50
CA LEU A 394 -9.93 9.22 -16.61
C LEU A 394 -8.89 9.28 -15.48
N LEU A 395 -9.09 10.20 -14.53
CA LEU A 395 -8.14 10.49 -13.44
C LEU A 395 -7.63 9.26 -12.69
N HIS A 396 -8.51 8.30 -12.42
CA HIS A 396 -8.19 7.08 -11.66
C HIS A 396 -7.31 6.07 -12.43
N LEU A 397 -7.04 6.29 -13.72
CA LEU A 397 -6.14 5.47 -14.54
C LEU A 397 -4.79 6.15 -14.79
N GLU A 398 -4.64 7.44 -14.45
CA GLU A 398 -3.48 8.22 -14.84
C GLU A 398 -2.18 7.68 -14.28
N ASP A 399 -2.18 7.16 -13.06
CA ASP A 399 -0.99 6.54 -12.48
C ASP A 399 -0.48 5.34 -13.30
N LEU A 400 -1.37 4.60 -13.98
CA LEU A 400 -1.03 3.42 -14.77
C LEU A 400 -0.45 3.76 -16.14
N VAL A 401 -0.90 4.88 -16.70
CA VAL A 401 -0.47 5.33 -18.04
C VAL A 401 0.60 6.42 -17.96
N SER A 402 0.82 7.02 -16.79
CA SER A 402 1.71 8.18 -16.58
C SER A 402 3.15 7.96 -17.05
N LYS A 403 3.64 6.72 -17.04
CA LYS A 403 4.96 6.36 -17.57
C LYS A 403 5.11 6.70 -19.06
N ASP A 404 4.06 6.52 -19.85
CA ASP A 404 4.08 6.62 -21.31
C ASP A 404 3.44 7.92 -21.84
N PHE A 405 2.64 8.59 -21.01
CA PHE A 405 1.85 9.75 -21.40
C PHE A 405 2.13 10.97 -20.53
N SER A 406 2.14 12.14 -21.15
CA SER A 406 2.50 13.42 -20.53
C SER A 406 1.30 14.17 -19.95
N HIS A 407 0.16 14.21 -20.62
CA HIS A 407 -1.05 14.89 -20.15
C HIS A 407 -2.27 14.45 -20.96
N PHE A 408 -3.46 14.69 -20.45
CA PHE A 408 -4.69 14.63 -21.23
C PHE A 408 -4.97 16.01 -21.86
N ASP A 409 -5.17 16.05 -23.17
CA ASP A 409 -5.34 17.32 -23.92
C ASP A 409 -6.80 17.71 -24.16
N GLY A 410 -7.75 17.00 -23.55
CA GLY A 410 -9.18 17.16 -23.78
C GLY A 410 -9.77 16.12 -24.74
N PHE A 411 -8.92 15.44 -25.52
CA PHE A 411 -9.35 14.46 -26.54
C PHE A 411 -8.66 13.11 -26.34
N SER A 412 -7.37 13.13 -26.02
CA SER A 412 -6.52 11.95 -25.89
C SER A 412 -5.42 12.18 -24.86
N TYR A 413 -4.80 11.10 -24.42
CA TYR A 413 -3.57 11.15 -23.64
C TYR A 413 -2.38 11.35 -24.59
N VAL A 414 -1.65 12.45 -24.39
CA VAL A 414 -0.53 12.83 -25.26
C VAL A 414 0.71 12.06 -24.88
N MET A 415 1.20 11.22 -25.78
CA MET A 415 2.43 10.44 -25.65
C MET A 415 3.63 11.31 -25.23
N ASN A 416 4.49 10.78 -24.37
CA ASN A 416 5.78 11.39 -24.05
C ASN A 416 6.80 11.17 -25.19
N ASP A 417 8.02 11.68 -25.05
CA ASP A 417 9.02 11.64 -26.12
C ASP A 417 9.51 10.22 -26.45
N GLU A 418 9.59 9.33 -25.44
CA GLU A 418 9.96 7.93 -25.64
C GLU A 418 8.84 7.20 -26.40
N LYS A 419 7.59 7.38 -25.97
CA LYS A 419 6.42 6.74 -26.59
C LYS A 419 6.17 7.23 -28.03
N LYS A 420 6.46 8.51 -28.32
CA LYS A 420 6.47 9.04 -29.70
C LYS A 420 7.55 8.42 -30.57
N THR A 421 8.68 8.03 -29.98
CA THR A 421 9.73 7.31 -30.72
C THR A 421 9.27 5.88 -31.03
N GLU A 422 8.51 5.25 -30.11
CA GLU A 422 7.86 3.95 -30.35
C GLU A 422 6.78 4.02 -31.44
N TYR A 423 5.93 5.05 -31.42
CA TYR A 423 4.81 5.23 -32.34
C TYR A 423 4.86 6.60 -33.06
N PRO A 424 5.77 6.79 -34.04
CA PRO A 424 6.03 8.10 -34.66
C PRO A 424 4.90 8.60 -35.57
N GLU A 425 4.06 7.70 -36.09
CA GLU A 425 3.09 7.99 -37.16
C GLU A 425 1.63 8.08 -36.67
N GLU A 426 1.41 8.21 -35.36
CA GLU A 426 0.08 8.28 -34.74
C GLU A 426 -0.66 9.62 -34.95
N GLY A 427 0.10 10.68 -35.26
CA GLY A 427 -0.41 12.06 -35.36
C GLY A 427 -1.66 12.21 -36.23
N PRO A 428 -1.71 11.68 -37.47
CA PRO A 428 -2.88 11.77 -38.34
C PRO A 428 -4.15 11.14 -37.74
N ILE A 429 -4.06 9.98 -37.08
CA ILE A 429 -5.23 9.30 -36.48
C ILE A 429 -5.76 10.11 -35.30
N ILE A 430 -4.86 10.57 -34.44
CA ILE A 430 -5.22 11.38 -33.27
C ILE A 430 -5.87 12.69 -33.72
N GLU A 431 -5.37 13.32 -34.78
CA GLU A 431 -5.96 14.55 -35.32
C GLU A 431 -7.31 14.30 -35.98
N GLU A 432 -7.47 13.22 -36.77
CA GLU A 432 -8.78 12.84 -37.31
C GLU A 432 -9.80 12.59 -36.19
N HIS A 433 -9.38 11.91 -35.12
CA HIS A 433 -10.20 11.70 -33.94
C HIS A 433 -10.59 13.01 -33.26
N ARG A 434 -9.63 13.93 -33.07
CA ARG A 434 -9.86 15.26 -32.51
C ARG A 434 -10.91 16.03 -33.33
N GLN A 435 -10.75 16.08 -34.64
CA GLN A 435 -11.70 16.75 -35.54
C GLN A 435 -13.10 16.12 -35.42
N ARG A 436 -13.19 14.80 -35.37
CA ARG A 436 -14.46 14.08 -35.16
C ARG A 436 -15.12 14.48 -33.84
N CYS A 437 -14.38 14.53 -32.74
CA CYS A 437 -14.89 14.99 -31.44
C CYS A 437 -15.41 16.43 -31.48
N MET A 438 -14.67 17.35 -32.12
CA MET A 438 -15.08 18.76 -32.26
C MET A 438 -16.34 18.93 -33.12
N THR A 439 -16.51 18.15 -34.19
CA THR A 439 -17.69 18.27 -35.06
C THR A 439 -19.01 17.90 -34.38
N ILE A 440 -18.97 17.12 -33.30
CA ILE A 440 -20.14 16.68 -32.52
C ILE A 440 -20.61 17.74 -31.50
N GLU A 441 -19.87 18.84 -31.32
CA GLU A 441 -20.29 19.99 -30.48
C GLU A 441 -21.38 20.87 -31.13
N ASN A 442 -21.73 20.65 -32.41
CA ASN A 442 -22.69 21.47 -33.15
C ASN A 442 -24.15 20.95 -33.17
N TYR A 443 -24.55 20.05 -32.25
CA TYR A 443 -25.95 19.60 -32.11
C TYR A 443 -26.42 19.52 -30.66
#